data_AF-A0A815EJJ9-F1
#
_entry.id   AF-A0A815EJJ9-F1
#
_cell.length_a   1.000
_cell.length_b   1.000
_cell.length_c   1.000
_cell.angle_alpha   90.00
_cell.angle_beta   90.00
_cell.angle_gamma   90.00
#
_symmetry.space_group_name_H-M   'P 1'
#
loop_
_entity.id
_entity.type
_entity.pdbx_description
1 polymer ?
#
loop_
_entity_poly.entity_id
_entity_poly.type
_entity_poly.pdbx_seq_one_letter_code
_entity_poly.pdbx_strand_id
1 'polypeptide(L)'
;MLDKSFESDVCKLEAVGLLSKYERFTFMFSATFFDEVRILVQYFIRDNYISLVVGKPDVANEDIAQTIEEMPNAFKKDQLFQLFEQSFKSEPCLIFVKTNRTADYIKSICRVGSTADLIQYYM
;
A
#
# COMPACT_ATOMS: atom_id res chain seq x y z
N MET A 1 -2.51 -0.49 -8.23
CA MET A 1 -2.00 0.60 -9.09
C MET A 1 -2.85 1.87 -8.89
N LEU A 2 -3.06 2.27 -7.64
CA LEU A 2 -3.67 3.55 -7.30
C LEU A 2 -2.73 4.27 -6.36
N ASP A 3 -1.50 4.46 -6.82
CA ASP A 3 -0.67 5.55 -6.32
C ASP A 3 -1.04 6.77 -7.14
N LYS A 4 -1.04 7.94 -6.49
CA LYS A 4 -1.39 9.26 -7.04
C LYS A 4 -0.64 9.62 -8.34
N SER A 5 0.40 8.88 -8.70
CA SER A 5 1.15 9.02 -9.94
C SER A 5 0.39 8.54 -11.18
N PHE A 6 -0.55 7.59 -11.06
CA PHE A 6 -1.14 6.94 -12.24
C PHE A 6 -2.34 7.68 -12.84
N GLU A 7 -3.07 8.48 -12.06
CA GLU A 7 -4.26 9.19 -12.54
C GLU A 7 -3.94 10.11 -13.73
N SER A 8 -2.85 10.88 -13.64
CA SER A 8 -2.40 11.76 -14.72
C SER A 8 -2.05 10.99 -16.00
N ASP A 9 -1.46 9.81 -15.86
CA ASP A 9 -1.04 9.01 -17.01
C ASP A 9 -2.22 8.33 -17.71
N VAL A 10 -3.25 7.91 -16.98
CA VAL A 10 -4.46 7.36 -17.62
C VAL A 10 -5.22 8.46 -18.38
N CYS A 11 -5.29 9.68 -17.84
CA CYS A 11 -5.87 10.83 -18.56
C CYS A 11 -5.08 11.19 -19.83
N LYS A 12 -3.74 11.08 -19.82
CA LYS A 12 -2.93 11.27 -21.03
C LYS A 12 -3.23 10.22 -22.10
N LEU A 13 -3.48 8.97 -21.71
CA LEU A 13 -3.80 7.91 -22.67
C LEU A 13 -5.10 8.20 -23.43
N GLU A 14 -6.12 8.78 -22.79
CA GLU A 14 -7.32 9.25 -23.50
C GLU A 14 -7.00 10.33 -24.53
N ALA A 15 -6.13 11.29 -24.19
CA ALA A 15 -5.72 12.35 -25.11
C ALA A 15 -4.91 11.85 -26.33
N VAL A 16 -4.29 10.67 -26.25
CA VAL A 16 -3.45 10.09 -27.31
C VAL A 16 -4.25 9.22 -28.30
N GLY A 17 -5.58 9.19 -28.18
CA GLY A 17 -6.47 8.54 -29.16
C GLY A 17 -7.15 7.28 -28.66
N LEU A 18 -7.33 7.15 -27.35
CA LEU A 18 -8.20 6.11 -26.81
C LEU A 18 -9.65 6.42 -27.21
N LEU A 19 -10.38 5.40 -27.63
CA LEU A 19 -11.80 5.52 -27.97
C LEU A 19 -12.60 6.02 -26.76
N SER A 20 -13.71 6.71 -27.02
CA SER A 20 -14.60 7.18 -25.97
C SER A 20 -15.03 6.04 -25.06
N LYS A 21 -15.32 6.30 -23.76
CA LYS A 21 -15.80 5.28 -22.82
C LYS A 21 -17.05 4.53 -23.32
N TYR A 22 -17.82 5.14 -24.21
CA TYR A 22 -19.00 4.53 -24.86
C TYR A 22 -18.69 3.62 -26.05
N GLU A 23 -17.49 3.73 -26.62
CA GLU A 23 -17.06 2.97 -27.80
C GLU A 23 -16.15 1.80 -27.44
N ARG A 24 -15.60 1.78 -26.22
CA ARG A 24 -14.73 0.71 -25.69
C ARG A 24 -15.35 -0.04 -24.53
N PHE A 25 -14.91 -1.28 -24.32
CA PHE A 25 -15.20 -2.04 -23.10
C PHE A 25 -14.09 -1.80 -22.07
N THR A 26 -14.48 -1.34 -20.89
CA THR A 26 -13.56 -1.05 -19.79
C THR A 26 -13.89 -1.98 -18.61
N PHE A 27 -12.87 -2.67 -18.10
CA PHE A 27 -12.94 -3.44 -16.87
C PHE A 27 -12.05 -2.77 -15.82
N MET A 28 -12.57 -2.59 -14.61
CA MET A 28 -11.79 -2.07 -13.48
C MET A 28 -11.79 -3.11 -12.36
N PHE A 29 -10.60 -3.47 -11.91
CA PHE A 29 -10.40 -4.36 -10.77
C PHE A 29 -9.84 -3.55 -9.61
N SER A 30 -10.50 -3.63 -8.45
CA SER A 30 -10.02 -2.97 -7.25
C SER A 30 -10.22 -3.87 -6.04
N ALA A 31 -9.22 -3.90 -5.16
CA ALA A 31 -9.29 -4.61 -3.88
C ALA A 31 -10.04 -3.79 -2.82
N THR A 32 -10.09 -2.47 -2.97
CA THR A 32 -10.79 -1.52 -2.08
C THR A 32 -11.70 -0.60 -2.88
N PHE A 33 -12.71 0.01 -2.25
CA PHE A 33 -13.69 0.86 -2.96
C PHE A 33 -13.93 2.20 -2.27
N PHE A 34 -12.84 2.96 -2.09
CA PHE A 34 -12.87 4.33 -1.54
C PHE A 34 -13.29 5.38 -2.59
N ASP A 35 -13.48 6.62 -2.15
CA ASP A 35 -14.02 7.69 -2.99
C ASP A 35 -13.16 7.98 -4.23
N GLU A 36 -11.84 7.83 -4.14
CA GLU A 36 -10.94 8.01 -5.27
C GLU A 36 -11.22 6.99 -6.38
N VAL A 37 -11.52 5.74 -6.01
CA VAL A 37 -11.90 4.69 -6.97
C VAL A 37 -13.23 5.04 -7.63
N ARG A 38 -14.18 5.63 -6.90
CA ARG A 38 -15.49 6.03 -7.42
C ARG A 38 -15.36 7.10 -8.49
N ILE A 39 -14.47 8.07 -8.28
CA ILE A 39 -14.19 9.13 -9.26
C ILE A 39 -13.67 8.50 -10.57
N LEU A 40 -12.77 7.54 -10.48
CA LEU A 40 -12.20 6.85 -11.65
C LEU A 40 -13.24 6.00 -12.39
N VAL A 41 -14.13 5.33 -11.66
CA VAL A 41 -15.25 4.58 -12.26
C VAL A 41 -16.12 5.51 -13.11
N GLN A 42 -16.48 6.68 -12.58
CA GLN A 42 -17.31 7.66 -13.30
C GLN A 42 -16.62 8.18 -14.57
N TYR A 43 -15.31 8.34 -14.51
CA TYR A 43 -14.52 8.84 -15.62
C TYR A 43 -14.31 7.77 -16.72
N PHE A 44 -13.89 6.55 -16.35
CA PHE A 44 -13.45 5.54 -17.32
C PHE A 44 -14.50 4.48 -17.71
N ILE A 45 -15.56 4.32 -16.92
CA ILE A 45 -16.58 3.30 -17.14
C ILE A 45 -17.89 3.96 -17.57
N ARG A 46 -18.67 3.24 -18.39
CA ARG A 46 -20.02 3.65 -18.80
C ARG A 46 -20.94 3.69 -17.57
N ASP A 47 -21.94 4.56 -17.65
CA ASP A 47 -22.84 4.82 -16.52
C ASP A 47 -23.67 3.58 -16.12
N ASN A 48 -23.87 2.62 -17.03
CA ASN A 48 -24.60 1.37 -16.80
C ASN A 48 -23.69 0.18 -16.41
N TYR A 49 -22.61 0.43 -15.67
CA TYR A 49 -21.66 -0.61 -15.27
C TYR A 49 -22.26 -1.59 -14.26
N ILE A 50 -21.72 -2.81 -14.26
CA ILE A 50 -22.04 -3.84 -13.27
C ILE A 50 -20.88 -3.90 -12.29
N SER A 51 -21.19 -3.75 -10.99
CA SER A 51 -20.22 -3.98 -9.92
C SER A 51 -20.34 -5.42 -9.42
N LEU A 52 -19.22 -6.14 -9.43
CA LEU A 52 -19.11 -7.45 -8.82
C LEU A 52 -18.17 -7.36 -7.62
N VAL A 53 -18.69 -7.70 -6.45
CA VAL A 53 -17.92 -7.73 -5.20
C VAL A 53 -17.72 -9.18 -4.79
N VAL A 54 -16.47 -9.57 -4.56
CA VAL A 54 -16.09 -10.90 -4.06
C VAL A 54 -15.45 -10.70 -2.68
N GLY A 55 -16.08 -11.24 -1.64
CA GLY A 55 -15.66 -11.05 -0.24
C GLY A 55 -16.29 -9.83 0.43
N LYS A 56 -15.74 -9.41 1.59
CA LYS A 56 -16.17 -8.19 2.29
C LYS A 56 -15.27 -7.02 1.89
N PRO A 57 -15.79 -5.97 1.23
CA PRO A 57 -14.98 -4.87 0.71
C PRO A 57 -14.44 -3.91 1.79
N ASP A 58 -15.02 -3.92 3.00
CA ASP A 58 -14.74 -2.96 4.08
C ASP A 58 -13.84 -3.49 5.19
N VAL A 59 -13.39 -4.74 5.11
CA VAL A 59 -12.60 -5.35 6.19
C VAL A 59 -11.15 -5.35 5.76
N ALA A 60 -10.29 -4.63 6.52
CA ALA A 60 -8.84 -4.80 6.43
C ALA A 60 -8.55 -6.30 6.52
N ASN A 61 -7.64 -6.80 5.68
CA ASN A 61 -7.39 -8.23 5.49
C ASN A 61 -7.55 -9.04 6.79
N GLU A 62 -8.58 -9.91 6.85
CA GLU A 62 -8.92 -10.71 8.04
C GLU A 62 -7.75 -11.63 8.44
N ASP A 63 -6.82 -11.90 7.52
CA ASP A 63 -5.62 -12.70 7.73
C ASP A 63 -4.46 -11.91 8.38
N ILE A 64 -4.65 -10.63 8.74
CA ILE A 64 -3.64 -9.80 9.41
C ILE A 64 -4.03 -9.58 10.87
N ALA A 65 -3.29 -10.22 11.79
CA ALA A 65 -3.34 -9.89 13.20
C ALA A 65 -2.66 -8.53 13.45
N GLN A 66 -3.38 -7.58 14.06
CA GLN A 66 -2.88 -6.24 14.36
C GLN A 66 -2.79 -6.03 15.88
N THR A 67 -1.62 -5.61 16.34
CA THR A 67 -1.37 -5.27 17.76
C THR A 67 -0.94 -3.81 17.84
N ILE A 68 -1.57 -3.04 18.73
CA ILE A 68 -1.25 -1.63 18.97
C ILE A 68 -0.71 -1.50 20.39
N GLU A 69 0.52 -1.01 20.52
CA GLU A 69 1.18 -0.77 21.80
C GLU A 69 1.52 0.72 21.94
N GLU A 70 1.00 1.35 22.99
CA GLU A 70 1.36 2.72 23.33
C GLU A 70 2.63 2.73 24.17
N MET A 71 3.65 3.46 23.73
CA MET A 71 4.90 3.61 24.48
C MET A 71 5.66 4.90 24.14
N PRO A 72 6.49 5.40 25.08
CA PRO A 72 7.40 6.49 24.79
C PRO A 72 8.40 6.14 23.69
N ASN A 73 8.78 7.14 22.88
CA ASN A 73 9.70 6.93 21.76
C ASN A 73 11.05 6.31 22.14
N ALA A 74 11.52 6.54 23.37
CA ALA A 74 12.78 5.98 23.86
C ALA A 74 12.76 4.44 23.92
N PHE A 75 11.60 3.83 24.19
CA PHE A 75 11.46 2.38 24.36
C PHE A 75 11.19 1.62 23.06
N LYS A 76 10.81 2.33 21.98
CA LYS A 76 10.48 1.70 20.69
C LYS A 76 11.62 0.87 20.11
N LYS A 77 12.86 1.29 20.37
CA LYS A 77 14.06 0.59 19.92
C LYS A 77 14.20 -0.77 20.62
N ASP A 78 14.06 -0.78 21.93
CA ASP A 78 14.22 -2.00 22.73
C ASP A 78 13.09 -2.99 22.43
N GLN A 79 11.86 -2.49 22.28
CA GLN A 79 10.73 -3.29 21.84
C GLN A 79 10.96 -3.92 20.46
N LEU A 80 11.53 -3.15 19.50
CA LEU A 80 11.83 -3.66 18.17
C LEU A 80 12.82 -4.84 18.21
N PHE A 81 13.87 -4.75 19.04
CA PHE A 81 14.82 -5.85 19.21
C PHE A 81 14.17 -7.07 19.85
N GLN A 82 13.34 -6.86 20.87
CA GLN A 82 12.59 -7.94 21.50
C GLN A 82 11.69 -8.67 20.48
N LEU A 83 11.00 -7.92 19.61
CA LEU A 83 10.18 -8.50 18.53
C LEU A 83 11.01 -9.32 17.55
N PHE A 84 12.20 -8.84 17.16
CA PHE A 84 13.11 -9.60 16.30
C PHE A 84 13.59 -10.91 16.94
N GLU A 85 13.93 -10.89 18.23
CA GLU A 85 14.42 -12.07 18.94
C GLU A 85 13.32 -13.12 19.18
N GLN A 86 12.09 -12.68 19.43
CA GLN A 86 10.97 -13.53 19.79
C GLN A 86 10.22 -14.08 18.57
N SER A 87 10.00 -13.24 17.55
CA SER A 87 8.97 -13.52 16.55
C SER A 87 9.52 -13.70 15.13
N PHE A 88 10.69 -13.13 14.79
CA PHE A 88 11.11 -12.98 13.39
C PHE A 88 12.47 -13.59 13.05
N LYS A 89 12.96 -14.56 13.84
CA LYS A 89 14.31 -15.12 13.72
C LYS A 89 14.69 -15.67 12.33
N SER A 90 13.74 -15.90 11.42
CA SER A 90 14.04 -16.35 10.05
C SER A 90 13.10 -15.81 8.98
N GLU A 91 12.24 -14.84 9.29
CA GLU A 91 11.27 -14.30 8.33
C GLU A 91 11.64 -12.87 7.91
N PRO A 92 11.49 -12.53 6.62
CA PRO A 92 11.68 -11.15 6.17
C PRO A 92 10.63 -10.24 6.81
N CYS A 93 11.07 -9.16 7.44
CA CYS A 93 10.22 -8.18 8.10
C CYS A 93 10.30 -6.83 7.37
N LEU A 94 9.15 -6.18 7.19
CA LEU A 94 9.07 -4.83 6.63
C LEU A 94 8.80 -3.82 7.75
N ILE A 95 9.73 -2.87 7.95
CA ILE A 95 9.61 -1.84 8.98
C ILE A 95 9.37 -0.49 8.32
N PHE A 96 8.23 0.12 8.64
CA PHE A 96 7.92 1.49 8.24
C PHE A 96 8.40 2.48 9.30
N VAL A 97 9.12 3.51 8.86
CA VAL A 97 9.57 4.62 9.71
C VAL A 97 9.26 5.95 9.04
N LYS A 98 9.09 7.00 9.83
CA LYS A 98 8.68 8.32 9.34
C LYS A 98 9.74 9.05 8.51
N THR A 99 11.03 8.81 8.77
CA THR A 99 12.12 9.56 8.11
C THR A 99 13.23 8.65 7.61
N ASN A 100 13.85 9.04 6.49
CA ASN A 100 15.02 8.35 5.93
C ASN A 100 16.16 8.23 6.94
N ARG A 101 16.41 9.29 7.72
CA ARG A 101 17.44 9.27 8.78
C ARG A 101 17.17 8.19 9.82
N THR A 102 15.90 7.99 10.21
CA THR A 102 15.52 6.91 11.11
C THR A 102 15.73 5.56 10.44
N ALA A 103 15.39 5.43 9.15
CA ALA A 103 15.56 4.19 8.40
C ALA A 103 17.05 3.79 8.32
N ASP A 104 17.93 4.74 8.01
CA ASP A 104 19.38 4.52 8.01
C ASP A 104 19.91 4.13 9.39
N TYR A 105 19.38 4.77 10.45
CA TYR A 105 19.72 4.42 11.82
C TYR A 105 19.30 2.99 12.17
N ILE A 106 18.04 2.60 11.89
CA ILE A 106 17.54 1.24 12.14
C ILE A 106 18.35 0.21 11.33
N LYS A 107 18.67 0.50 10.07
CA LYS A 107 19.53 -0.36 9.25
C LYS A 107 20.93 -0.55 9.85
N SER A 108 21.50 0.51 10.45
CA SER A 108 22.83 0.43 11.08
C SER A 108 22.85 -0.48 12.31
N ILE A 109 21.78 -0.49 13.11
CA ILE A 109 21.69 -1.27 14.34
C ILE A 109 21.23 -2.72 14.09
N CYS A 110 20.55 -3.00 12.98
CA CYS A 110 20.12 -4.33 12.57
C CYS A 110 21.23 -5.17 11.89
N ARG A 111 22.49 -4.70 11.84
CA ARG A 111 23.63 -5.37 11.17
C ARG A 111 24.10 -6.70 11.80
N VAL A 112 23.31 -7.34 12.65
CA VAL A 112 23.57 -8.70 13.13
C VAL A 112 22.81 -9.67 12.23
N GLY A 113 23.43 -10.06 11.10
CA GLY A 113 23.07 -11.28 10.36
C GLY A 113 22.00 -11.22 9.27
N SER A 114 21.31 -10.10 9.06
CA SER A 114 20.20 -10.02 8.08
C SER A 114 20.41 -8.94 7.01
N THR A 115 20.11 -9.27 5.76
CA THR A 115 20.11 -8.35 4.62
C THR A 115 18.94 -7.36 4.74
N ALA A 116 19.20 -6.20 5.35
CA ALA A 116 18.21 -5.13 5.46
C ALA A 116 18.30 -4.18 4.26
N ASP A 117 17.32 -4.25 3.37
CA ASP A 117 17.18 -3.33 2.23
C ASP A 117 16.17 -2.23 2.54
N LEU A 118 16.54 -1.01 2.14
CA LEU A 118 15.77 0.19 2.41
C LEU A 118 14.87 0.43 1.21
N ILE A 119 13.59 0.10 1.34
CA ILE A 119 12.59 0.39 0.31
C ILE A 119 12.06 1.80 0.59
N GLN A 120 12.53 2.79 -0.17
CA GLN A 120 11.96 4.13 -0.17
C GLN A 120 10.59 4.10 -0.86
N TYR A 121 9.53 4.16 -0.06
CA TYR A 121 8.21 4.56 -0.56
C TYR A 121 8.06 6.06 -0.38
N TYR A 122 7.95 6.78 -1.48
CA TYR A 122 7.40 8.14 -1.49
C TYR A 122 5.88 8.00 -1.35
N MET A 123 5.33 8.39 -0.19
CA MET A 123 3.87 8.64 -0.05
C MET A 123 3.51 10.01 -0.62
#